data_AF-A0A8S0FSD8-F1
#
_entry.id   AF-A0A8S0FSD8-F1
#
_cell.length_a   1.000
_cell.length_b   1.000
_cell.length_c   1.000
_cell.angle_alpha   90.00
_cell.angle_beta   90.00
_cell.angle_gamma   90.00
#
_symmetry.space_group_name_H-M   'P 1'
#
loop_
_entity.id
_entity.type
_entity.pdbx_description
1 polymer ?
#
loop_
_entity_poly.entity_id
_entity_poly.type
_entity_poly.pdbx_seq_one_letter_code
_entity_poly.pdbx_strand_id
1 'polypeptide(L)'
;MSAPKVVAKGAGLVALRIREIGAENNVPTLEAPPLARALYRHAEIGQQIPGQLYAAVAEVLAWVWQLKRWRLAGGQRPVQPTHLPVPEALDFINEKPTHE
;
A
#
# COMPACT_ATOMS: atom_id res chain seq x y z
N MET A 1 13.20 14.43 -4.58
CA MET A 1 12.65 13.15 -4.10
C MET A 1 11.94 12.50 -5.27
N SER A 2 12.33 11.29 -5.67
CA SER A 2 11.60 10.52 -6.69
C SER A 2 10.36 9.88 -6.06
N ALA A 3 9.30 9.68 -6.84
CA ALA A 3 8.09 9.04 -6.36
C ALA A 3 8.35 7.57 -5.97
N PRO A 4 7.58 7.02 -5.01
CA PRO A 4 7.67 5.61 -4.65
C PRO A 4 7.48 4.70 -5.87
N LYS A 5 8.21 3.58 -5.89
CA LYS A 5 8.25 2.64 -7.00
C LYS A 5 7.77 1.26 -6.56
N VAL A 6 7.03 0.59 -7.43
CA VAL A 6 6.61 -0.80 -7.21
C VAL A 6 7.77 -1.73 -7.51
N VAL A 7 8.19 -2.48 -6.50
CA VAL A 7 9.30 -3.45 -6.60
C VAL A 7 8.81 -4.89 -6.76
N ALA A 8 7.61 -5.18 -6.28
CA ALA A 8 6.95 -6.47 -6.41
C ALA A 8 5.43 -6.27 -6.36
N LYS A 9 4.68 -7.03 -7.15
CA LYS A 9 3.22 -7.14 -7.08
C LYS A 9 2.79 -8.55 -7.49
N GLY A 10 1.64 -9.01 -7.02
CA GLY A 10 1.13 -10.34 -7.32
C GLY A 10 -0.30 -10.55 -6.80
N ALA A 11 -0.92 -11.64 -7.24
CA ALA A 11 -2.24 -12.10 -6.77
C ALA A 11 -2.17 -13.59 -6.40
N GLY A 12 -3.14 -14.06 -5.61
CA GLY A 12 -3.21 -15.47 -5.19
C GLY A 12 -1.92 -15.96 -4.53
N LEU A 13 -1.39 -17.08 -5.01
CA LEU A 13 -0.16 -17.70 -4.48
C LEU A 13 1.07 -16.78 -4.56
N VAL A 14 1.16 -15.92 -5.58
CA VAL A 14 2.27 -14.97 -5.71
C VAL A 14 2.21 -13.92 -4.60
N ALA A 15 1.01 -13.40 -4.29
CA ALA A 15 0.83 -12.46 -3.19
C ALA A 15 1.16 -13.10 -1.84
N LEU A 16 0.79 -14.38 -1.65
CA LEU A 16 1.14 -15.13 -0.45
C LEU A 16 2.67 -15.24 -0.31
N ARG A 17 3.37 -15.60 -1.39
CA ARG A 17 4.83 -15.71 -1.37
C ARG A 17 5.54 -14.38 -1.09
N ILE A 18 5.01 -13.26 -1.62
CA ILE A 18 5.53 -11.92 -1.32
C ILE A 18 5.41 -11.60 0.17
N ARG A 19 4.26 -11.95 0.78
CA ARG A 19 4.02 -11.73 2.22
C ARG A 19 4.96 -12.57 3.09
N GLU A 20 5.17 -13.83 2.72
CA GLU A 20 6.12 -14.73 3.42
C GLU A 20 7.54 -14.14 3.41
N ILE A 21 8.06 -13.81 2.23
CA ILE A 21 9.41 -13.22 2.10
C ILE A 21 9.50 -11.88 2.84
N GLY A 22 8.44 -11.06 2.78
CA GLY A 22 8.37 -9.81 3.54
C GLY A 22 8.47 -10.04 5.05
N ALA A 23 7.75 -11.03 5.59
CA ALA A 23 7.79 -11.40 6.99
C ALA A 23 9.19 -11.91 7.41
N GLU A 24 9.79 -12.79 6.61
CA GLU A 24 11.16 -13.31 6.80
C GLU A 24 12.18 -12.16 6.91
N ASN A 25 11.97 -11.07 6.17
CA ASN A 25 12.83 -9.88 6.13
C ASN A 25 12.37 -8.72 7.04
N ASN A 26 11.43 -8.97 7.97
CA ASN A 26 10.90 -7.97 8.90
C ASN A 26 10.25 -6.74 8.24
N VAL A 27 9.75 -6.89 7.02
CA VAL A 27 9.03 -5.85 6.28
C VAL A 27 7.61 -5.74 6.87
N PRO A 28 7.20 -4.56 7.37
CA PRO A 28 5.86 -4.39 7.92
C PRO A 28 4.79 -4.54 6.83
N THR A 29 3.70 -5.24 7.16
CA THR A 29 2.52 -5.39 6.29
C THR A 29 1.38 -4.53 6.82
N LEU A 30 0.71 -3.82 5.91
CA LEU A 30 -0.52 -3.06 6.18
C LEU A 30 -1.61 -3.57 5.24
N GLU A 31 -2.78 -3.88 5.79
CA GLU A 31 -3.94 -4.25 4.99
C GLU A 31 -4.74 -2.99 4.63
N ALA A 32 -4.72 -2.64 3.35
CA ALA A 32 -5.45 -1.51 2.80
C ALA A 32 -6.06 -1.91 1.45
N PRO A 33 -7.21 -2.62 1.45
CA PRO A 33 -7.73 -3.24 0.24
C PRO A 33 -7.94 -2.27 -0.95
N PRO A 34 -8.52 -1.07 -0.78
CA PRO A 34 -8.65 -0.07 -1.86
C PRO A 34 -7.31 0.31 -2.48
N LEU A 35 -6.33 0.65 -1.64
CA LEU A 35 -5.02 1.09 -2.10
C LEU A 35 -4.25 -0.06 -2.77
N ALA A 36 -4.31 -1.26 -2.20
CA ALA A 36 -3.63 -2.43 -2.76
C ALA A 36 -4.15 -2.76 -4.17
N ARG A 37 -5.47 -2.70 -4.38
CA ARG A 37 -6.08 -2.90 -5.72
C ARG A 37 -5.69 -1.80 -6.69
N ALA A 38 -5.76 -0.53 -6.27
CA ALA A 38 -5.39 0.60 -7.11
C ALA A 38 -3.93 0.52 -7.56
N LEU A 39 -3.01 0.21 -6.63
CA LEU A 39 -1.59 0.01 -6.95
C LEU A 39 -1.36 -1.19 -7.86
N TYR A 40 -2.05 -2.30 -7.62
CA TYR A 40 -1.91 -3.50 -8.45
C TYR A 40 -2.29 -3.25 -9.91
N ARG A 41 -3.38 -2.50 -10.14
CA ARG A 41 -3.88 -2.21 -11.49
C ARG A 41 -3.10 -1.09 -12.19
N HIS A 42 -2.75 -0.02 -11.47
CA HIS A 42 -2.26 1.21 -12.10
C HIS A 42 -0.75 1.43 -12.01
N ALA A 43 -0.01 0.51 -11.38
CA ALA A 43 1.45 0.59 -11.32
C ALA A 43 2.09 -0.74 -11.71
N GLU A 44 3.03 -0.68 -12.65
CA GLU A 44 3.84 -1.84 -13.03
C GLU A 44 5.09 -2.00 -12.18
N ILE A 45 5.59 -3.24 -12.10
CA ILE A 45 6.87 -3.51 -11.46
C ILE A 45 7.93 -2.70 -12.19
N GLY A 46 8.78 -1.99 -11.44
CA GLY A 46 9.77 -1.12 -12.05
C GLY A 46 9.33 0.33 -12.18
N GLN A 47 8.03 0.63 -12.08
CA GLN A 47 7.48 1.96 -12.32
C GLN A 47 7.14 2.71 -11.04
N GLN A 48 7.15 4.03 -11.15
CA GLN A 48 6.64 4.92 -10.11
C GLN A 48 5.12 4.78 -10.00
N ILE A 49 4.59 4.95 -8.79
CA ILE A 49 3.13 4.96 -8.58
C ILE A 49 2.48 6.17 -9.28
N PRO A 50 1.19 6.09 -9.65
CA PRO A 50 0.45 7.24 -10.16
C PRO A 50 0.38 8.40 -9.16
N GLY A 51 0.43 9.63 -9.66
CA GLY A 51 0.32 10.85 -8.85
C GLY A 51 -0.92 10.90 -7.96
N GLN A 52 -2.05 10.35 -8.44
CA GLN A 52 -3.30 10.31 -7.68
C GLN A 52 -3.21 9.45 -6.39
N LEU A 53 -2.25 8.53 -6.31
CA LEU A 53 -2.07 7.65 -5.14
C LEU A 53 -1.01 8.17 -4.17
N TYR A 54 -0.39 9.33 -4.42
CA TYR A 54 0.70 9.85 -3.60
C TYR A 54 0.26 10.13 -2.17
N ALA A 55 -0.90 10.75 -1.98
CA ALA A 55 -1.42 11.06 -0.65
C ALA A 55 -1.65 9.79 0.19
N ALA A 56 -2.34 8.79 -0.39
CA ALA A 56 -2.57 7.52 0.27
C ALA A 56 -1.26 6.79 0.62
N VAL A 57 -0.29 6.79 -0.29
CA VAL A 57 1.01 6.14 -0.04
C VAL A 57 1.86 6.92 0.96
N ALA A 58 1.77 8.26 0.99
CA ALA A 58 2.43 9.08 1.99
C ALA A 58 1.97 8.75 3.42
N GLU A 59 0.66 8.54 3.62
CA GLU A 59 0.11 8.09 4.91
C GLU A 59 0.67 6.74 5.35
N VAL A 60 0.79 5.79 4.41
CA VAL A 60 1.42 4.49 4.69
C VAL A 60 2.88 4.66 5.10
N LEU A 61 3.65 5.48 4.37
CA LEU A 61 5.05 5.74 4.68
C LEU A 61 5.23 6.45 6.02
N ALA A 62 4.34 7.40 6.36
CA ALA A 62 4.32 8.07 7.65
C ALA A 62 4.12 7.06 8.78
N TRP A 63 3.16 6.15 8.65
CA TRP A 63 2.95 5.06 9.60
C TRP A 63 4.18 4.15 9.73
N VAL A 64 4.82 3.76 8.62
CA VAL A 64 6.05 2.94 8.64
C VAL A 64 7.18 3.65 9.38
N TRP A 65 7.33 4.96 9.20
CA TRP A 65 8.34 5.75 9.92
C TRP A 65 8.05 5.85 11.41
N GLN A 66 6.79 6.04 11.80
CA GLN A 66 6.39 5.99 13.20
C GLN A 66 6.65 4.60 13.80
N LEU A 67 6.38 3.54 13.04
CA LEU A 67 6.61 2.16 13.49
C LEU A 67 8.10 1.89 13.69
N LYS A 68 8.95 2.36 12.77
CA LYS A 68 10.41 2.29 12.90
C LYS A 68 10.89 3.07 14.12
N ARG A 69 10.37 4.28 14.34
CA ARG A 69 10.73 5.11 15.50
C ARG A 69 10.35 4.43 16.80
N TRP A 70 9.13 3.89 16.90
CA TRP A 70 8.67 3.15 18.06
C TRP A 70 9.54 1.91 18.35
N ARG A 71 9.93 1.15 17.31
CA ARG A 71 10.83 -0.01 17.47
C ARG A 71 12.20 0.37 18.03
N LEU A 72 12.70 1.57 17.73
CA LEU A 72 14.04 2.02 18.15
C LEU A 72 14.04 2.75 19.50
N ALA A 73 13.05 3.60 19.75
CA ALA A 73 13.01 4.51 20.89
C ALA A 73 11.97 4.12 21.96
N GLY A 74 11.13 3.11 21.70
CA GLY A 74 10.02 2.73 22.58
C GLY A 74 8.85 3.72 22.54
N GLY A 75 8.04 3.73 23.60
CA GLY A 75 6.87 4.58 23.74
C GLY A 75 5.58 3.96 23.20
N GLN A 76 4.63 4.79 22.79
CA GLN A 76 3.33 4.34 22.30
C GLN A 76 3.44 3.75 20.89
N ARG A 77 2.90 2.54 20.71
CA ARG A 77 2.85 1.90 19.39
C ARG A 77 1.96 2.72 18.46
N PRO A 78 2.40 3.05 17.24
CA PRO A 78 1.58 3.80 16.30
C PRO A 78 0.36 3.00 15.87
N VAL A 79 -0.76 3.70 15.79
CA VAL A 79 -2.03 3.16 15.31
C VAL A 79 -1.95 2.94 13.81
N GLN A 80 -2.45 1.81 13.32
CA GLN A 80 -2.54 1.56 11.89
C GLN A 80 -3.58 2.50 11.25
N PRO A 81 -3.26 3.13 10.11
CA PRO A 81 -4.24 3.96 9.42
C PRO A 81 -5.37 3.08 8.89
N THR A 82 -6.61 3.43 9.24
CA THR A 82 -7.82 2.70 8.82
C THR A 82 -8.49 3.32 7.60
N HIS A 83 -8.25 4.60 7.33
CA HIS A 83 -8.85 5.34 6.23
C HIS A 83 -7.77 6.04 5.40
N LEU A 84 -7.40 5.43 4.28
CA LEU A 84 -6.44 6.02 3.35
C LEU A 84 -7.20 6.80 2.26
N PRO A 85 -6.75 8.01 1.88
CA PRO A 85 -7.40 8.81 0.85
C PRO A 85 -7.11 8.26 -0.55
N VAL A 86 -7.78 7.16 -0.90
CA VAL A 86 -7.72 6.55 -2.24
C VAL A 86 -8.88 7.11 -3.06
N PRO A 87 -8.62 7.76 -4.21
CA PRO A 87 -9.68 8.22 -5.09
C PRO A 87 -10.58 7.06 -5.55
N GLU A 88 -11.90 7.20 -5.42
CA GLU A 88 -12.87 6.16 -5.79
C GLU A 88 -12.73 5.71 -7.25
N ALA A 89 -12.35 6.63 -8.15
CA ALA A 89 -12.12 6.33 -9.57
C ALA A 89 -10.99 5.31 -9.82
N LEU A 90 -10.12 5.06 -8.83
CA LEU A 90 -9.04 4.07 -8.90
C LEU A 90 -9.36 2.80 -8.09
N ASP A 91 -10.49 2.78 -7.36
CA ASP A 91 -10.96 1.62 -6.61
C ASP A 91 -12.25 1.03 -7.23
N PHE A 92 -12.06 -0.05 -7.97
CA PHE A 92 -13.04 -0.64 -8.87
C PHE A 92 -14.20 -1.39 -8.20
N ILE A 93 -14.19 -1.58 -6.88
CA ILE A 93 -15.33 -2.24 -6.20
C ILE A 93 -16.61 -1.41 -6.31
N ASN A 94 -16.50 -0.10 -6.60
CA ASN A 94 -17.64 0.79 -6.84
C ASN A 94 -17.86 1.15 -8.32
N GLU A 95 -17.24 0.45 -9.29
CA GLU A 95 -17.72 0.53 -10.68
C GLU A 95 -19.15 -0.03 -10.71
N LYS A 96 -20.15 0.86 -10.67
CA LYS A 96 -21.51 0.50 -11.07
C LYS A 96 -21.39 -0.13 -12.46
N PRO A 97 -21.97 -1.32 -12.71
CA PRO A 97 -22.04 -1.81 -14.07
C PRO A 97 -22.78 -0.73 -14.85
N THR A 98 -22.08 -0.12 -15.82
CA THR A 98 -22.70 0.77 -16.78
C THR A 98 -23.60 -0.10 -17.65
N HIS A 99 -24.78 -0.43 -17.13
CA HIS A 99 -25.89 -0.95 -17.90
C HIS A 99 -26.55 0.27 -18.56
N GLU A 100 -26.28 0.40 -19.86
CA GLU A 100 -27.14 0.83 -20.99
C GLU A 100 -26.34 1.58 -22.05
#